data_AF-A0A0H5RHJ4-F1
#
_entry.id   AF-A0A0H5RHJ4-F1
#
_cell.length_a   1.000
_cell.length_b   1.000
_cell.length_c   1.000
_cell.angle_alpha   90.00
_cell.angle_beta   90.00
_cell.angle_gamma   90.00
#
_symmetry.space_group_name_H-M   'P 1'
#
loop_
_entity.id
_entity.type
_entity.pdbx_description
1 polymer ?
#
loop_
_entity_poly.entity_id
_entity_poly.type
_entity_poly.pdbx_seq_one_letter_code
_entity_poly.pdbx_strand_id
1 'polypeptide(L)'
;IPTWKRYRFNHRHDSTMLLQSLILESFSTMRSLMGKVMYGDPAYGNMEYLMSGFVGAQLNTGHQRFNARISAVREAAEWSFGLLKGVFSFLEEQDGDAATPLPKRF
;
A
#
# COMPACT_ATOMS: atom_id res chain seq x y z
N ILE A 1 13.00 -14.23 -3.44
CA ILE A 1 11.54 -14.14 -3.60
C ILE A 1 10.95 -13.90 -2.21
N PRO A 2 10.52 -12.69 -1.83
CA PRO A 2 9.93 -12.50 -0.50
C PRO A 2 8.51 -13.06 -0.50
N THR A 3 8.22 -13.90 0.49
CA THR A 3 6.95 -14.62 0.66
C THR A 3 6.03 -13.81 1.59
N TRP A 4 4.92 -13.31 1.03
CA TRP A 4 3.89 -12.48 1.67
C TRP A 4 3.09 -13.16 2.82
N LYS A 5 3.59 -14.24 3.41
CA LYS A 5 2.88 -15.02 4.42
C LYS A 5 3.14 -14.52 5.86
N ARG A 6 2.88 -13.24 6.17
CA ARG A 6 2.73 -12.81 7.58
C ARG A 6 2.12 -11.41 7.81
N TYR A 7 0.99 -11.05 7.19
CA TYR A 7 0.27 -9.82 7.58
C TYR A 7 -1.25 -10.02 7.59
N ARG A 8 -1.77 -10.76 8.59
CA ARG A 8 -3.22 -10.92 8.78
C ARG A 8 -3.85 -9.92 9.76
N PHE A 9 -3.02 -9.15 10.48
CA PHE A 9 -3.49 -8.17 11.48
C PHE A 9 -3.57 -6.73 10.94
N ASN A 10 -2.70 -6.32 10.01
CA ASN A 10 -2.65 -4.92 9.55
C ASN A 10 -3.81 -4.53 8.61
N HIS A 11 -4.31 -5.48 7.81
CA HIS A 11 -5.38 -5.27 6.82
C HIS A 11 -6.65 -4.61 7.39
N ARG A 12 -7.08 -5.06 8.58
CA ARG A 12 -8.27 -4.52 9.24
C ARG A 12 -8.04 -3.12 9.82
N HIS A 13 -6.85 -2.88 10.36
CA HIS A 13 -6.48 -1.58 10.90
C HIS A 13 -6.45 -0.53 9.78
N ASP A 14 -5.75 -0.84 8.69
CA ASP A 14 -5.63 0.05 7.54
C ASP A 14 -7.00 0.32 6.90
N SER A 15 -7.82 -0.72 6.71
CA SER A 15 -9.20 -0.56 6.23
C SER A 15 -10.05 0.30 7.17
N THR A 16 -9.89 0.18 8.49
CA THR A 16 -10.61 1.00 9.47
C THR A 16 -10.16 2.46 9.41
N MET A 17 -8.85 2.71 9.32
CA MET A 17 -8.29 4.05 9.16
C MET A 17 -8.79 4.71 7.87
N LEU A 18 -8.86 3.97 6.77
CA LEU A 18 -9.41 4.47 5.50
C LEU A 18 -10.88 4.87 5.65
N LEU A 19 -11.70 4.02 6.30
CA LEU A 19 -13.10 4.35 6.57
C LEU A 19 -13.25 5.58 7.47
N GLN A 20 -12.48 5.64 8.55
CA GLN A 20 -12.50 6.76 9.50
C GLN A 20 -12.04 8.09 8.88
N SER A 21 -11.19 8.04 7.84
CA SER A 21 -10.70 9.25 7.17
C SER A 21 -11.77 9.99 6.36
N LEU A 22 -12.90 9.34 6.02
CA LEU A 22 -13.95 9.86 5.14
C LEU A 22 -13.44 10.32 3.75
N ILE A 23 -12.23 9.90 3.37
CA ILE A 23 -11.62 10.35 2.12
C ILE A 23 -12.35 9.82 0.89
N LEU A 24 -12.96 8.64 1.01
CA LEU A 24 -13.78 8.04 -0.05
C LEU A 24 -15.07 8.85 -0.29
N GLU A 25 -15.67 9.40 0.75
CA GLU A 25 -16.81 10.30 0.63
C GLU A 25 -16.40 11.57 -0.11
N SER A 26 -15.22 12.12 0.24
CA SER A 26 -14.63 13.27 -0.45
C SER A 26 -14.41 13.00 -1.95
N PHE A 27 -13.96 11.80 -2.31
CA PHE A 27 -13.76 11.42 -3.72
C PHE A 27 -15.06 11.41 -4.53
N SER A 28 -16.18 11.00 -3.93
CA SER A 28 -17.48 10.98 -4.64
C SER A 28 -17.97 12.38 -5.04
N THR A 29 -17.59 13.41 -4.27
CA THR A 29 -17.91 14.81 -4.57
C THR A 29 -16.97 15.44 -5.60
N MET A 30 -15.82 14.80 -5.87
CA MET A 30 -14.77 15.38 -6.71
C MET A 30 -14.97 15.02 -8.18
N ARG A 31 -15.47 15.98 -8.97
CA ARG A 31 -15.74 15.79 -10.41
C ARG A 31 -14.52 15.33 -11.22
N SER A 32 -13.30 15.68 -10.81
CA SER A 32 -12.08 15.27 -11.50
C SER A 32 -11.77 13.77 -11.39
N LEU A 33 -12.38 13.08 -10.42
CA LEU A 33 -12.24 11.66 -10.15
C LEU A 33 -13.39 10.81 -10.74
N MET A 34 -14.44 11.43 -11.29
CA MET A 34 -15.53 10.69 -11.93
C MET A 34 -15.02 9.81 -13.08
N GLY A 35 -15.35 8.52 -13.02
CA GLY A 35 -14.91 7.53 -14.00
C GLY A 35 -13.44 7.13 -13.89
N LYS A 36 -12.74 7.55 -12.83
CA LYS A 36 -11.36 7.17 -12.54
C LYS A 36 -11.30 6.37 -11.25
N VAL A 37 -10.29 5.52 -11.16
CA VAL A 37 -9.98 4.74 -9.96
C VAL A 37 -8.53 4.99 -9.59
N MET A 38 -8.27 5.11 -8.29
CA MET A 38 -6.92 5.20 -7.75
C MET A 38 -6.39 3.80 -7.45
N TYR A 39 -5.06 3.68 -7.40
CA TYR A 39 -4.42 2.49 -6.90
C TYR A 39 -4.70 2.34 -5.40
N GLY A 40 -5.25 1.19 -5.02
CA GLY A 40 -5.39 0.75 -3.64
C GLY A 40 -4.36 -0.28 -3.29
N ASP A 41 -3.73 -0.13 -2.12
CA ASP A 41 -3.01 -1.26 -1.55
C ASP A 41 -3.97 -2.45 -1.38
N PRO A 42 -3.54 -3.70 -1.67
CA PRO A 42 -4.34 -4.89 -1.43
C PRO A 42 -4.90 -4.99 0.01
N ALA A 43 -4.27 -4.32 0.97
CA ALA A 43 -4.72 -4.19 2.35
C ALA A 43 -6.07 -3.48 2.53
N TYR A 44 -6.52 -2.67 1.58
CA TYR A 44 -7.79 -1.96 1.65
C TYR A 44 -8.94 -2.72 0.97
N GLY A 45 -8.62 -3.72 0.14
CA GLY A 45 -9.59 -4.34 -0.76
C GLY A 45 -10.02 -3.43 -1.91
N ASN A 46 -10.98 -3.89 -2.72
CA ASN A 46 -11.48 -3.12 -3.86
C ASN A 46 -12.75 -2.34 -3.46
N MET A 47 -12.75 -1.04 -3.69
CA MET A 47 -13.84 -0.09 -3.42
C MET A 47 -14.12 0.78 -4.66
N GLU A 48 -15.17 1.59 -4.64
CA GLU A 48 -15.65 2.37 -5.80
C GLU A 48 -14.55 3.25 -6.45
N TYR A 49 -13.74 3.92 -5.65
CA TYR A 49 -12.67 4.82 -6.13
C TYR A 49 -11.26 4.23 -5.96
N LEU A 50 -11.15 3.03 -5.40
CA LEU A 50 -9.88 2.44 -4.98
C LEU A 50 -9.79 0.98 -5.44
N MET A 51 -8.83 0.67 -6.31
CA MET A 51 -8.66 -0.68 -6.84
C MET A 51 -7.22 -1.17 -6.70
N SER A 52 -7.06 -2.37 -6.17
CA SER A 52 -5.79 -3.10 -6.11
C SER A 52 -5.51 -3.94 -7.35
N GLY A 53 -6.55 -4.19 -8.16
CA GLY A 53 -6.49 -5.00 -9.37
C GLY A 53 -7.52 -6.13 -9.36
N PHE A 54 -7.63 -6.81 -10.50
CA PHE A 54 -8.46 -8.01 -10.64
C PHE A 54 -7.64 -9.25 -10.30
N VAL A 55 -8.21 -10.14 -9.47
CA VAL A 55 -7.57 -11.39 -9.04
C VAL A 55 -8.48 -12.56 -9.39
N GLY A 56 -7.94 -13.65 -9.95
CA GLY A 56 -8.71 -14.85 -10.27
C GLY A 56 -8.12 -15.69 -11.42
N ALA A 57 -8.65 -16.90 -11.60
CA ALA A 57 -8.15 -17.86 -12.61
C ALA A 57 -8.56 -17.52 -14.06
N GLN A 58 -9.58 -16.68 -14.25
CA GLN A 58 -10.11 -16.31 -15.57
C GLN A 58 -10.12 -14.78 -15.70
N LEU A 59 -8.96 -14.19 -15.99
CA LEU A 59 -8.84 -12.76 -16.30
C LEU A 59 -8.97 -12.56 -17.81
N ASN A 60 -10.01 -11.81 -18.23
CA ASN A 60 -10.13 -11.39 -19.62
C ASN A 60 -9.01 -10.39 -19.99
N THR A 61 -8.82 -10.15 -21.30
CA THR A 61 -7.77 -9.26 -21.81
C THR A 61 -7.88 -7.83 -21.27
N GLY A 62 -9.10 -7.34 -20.99
CA GLY A 62 -9.32 -6.03 -20.37
C GLY A 62 -8.79 -5.98 -18.94
N HIS A 63 -9.07 -6.99 -18.13
CA HIS A 63 -8.57 -7.11 -16.75
C HIS A 63 -7.04 -7.20 -16.72
N GLN A 64 -6.43 -7.92 -17.66
CA GLN A 64 -4.97 -8.01 -17.77
C GLN A 64 -4.34 -6.66 -18.10
N ARG A 65 -4.91 -5.93 -19.08
CA ARG A 65 -4.46 -4.56 -19.42
C ARG A 65 -4.62 -3.61 -18.24
N PHE A 66 -5.73 -3.72 -17.51
CA PHE A 66 -5.95 -2.93 -16.30
C PHE A 66 -4.90 -3.25 -15.22
N ASN A 67 -4.68 -4.53 -14.93
CA ASN A 67 -3.68 -4.97 -13.95
C ASN A 67 -2.27 -4.52 -14.32
N ALA A 68 -1.91 -4.52 -15.61
CA ALA A 68 -0.62 -4.00 -16.07
C ALA A 68 -0.47 -2.50 -15.74
N ARG A 69 -1.52 -1.69 -16.00
CA ARG A 69 -1.52 -0.26 -15.69
C ARG A 69 -1.43 0.00 -14.18
N ILE A 70 -2.20 -0.74 -13.39
CA ILE A 70 -2.18 -0.63 -11.93
C ILE A 70 -0.84 -1.11 -11.34
N SER A 71 -0.22 -2.14 -11.91
CA SER A 71 1.08 -2.64 -11.45
C SER A 71 2.19 -1.60 -11.61
N ALA A 72 2.17 -0.80 -12.67
CA ALA A 72 3.11 0.31 -12.85
C ALA A 72 2.94 1.40 -11.77
N VAL A 73 1.69 1.70 -11.38
CA VAL A 73 1.41 2.63 -10.28
C VAL A 73 1.89 2.07 -8.95
N ARG A 74 1.64 0.78 -8.68
CA ARG A 74 2.13 0.09 -7.48
C ARG A 74 3.64 0.17 -7.38
N GLU A 75 4.35 -0.13 -8.46
CA GLU A 75 5.81 -0.10 -8.48
C GLU A 75 6.34 1.30 -8.13
N ALA A 76 5.81 2.35 -8.76
CA ALA A 76 6.18 3.73 -8.43
C ALA A 76 5.92 4.08 -6.95
N ALA A 77 4.76 3.65 -6.41
CA ALA A 77 4.43 3.85 -5.01
C ALA A 77 5.42 3.13 -4.09
N GLU A 78 5.71 1.85 -4.34
CA GLU A 78 6.65 1.05 -3.55
C GLU A 78 8.07 1.65 -3.56
N TRP A 79 8.55 2.11 -4.71
CA TRP A 79 9.82 2.82 -4.81
C TRP A 79 9.81 4.09 -3.95
N SER A 80 8.76 4.90 -4.02
CA SER A 80 8.65 6.12 -3.22
C SER A 80 8.60 5.84 -1.71
N PHE A 81 7.88 4.79 -1.29
CA PHE A 81 7.86 4.35 0.11
C PHE A 81 9.21 3.81 0.56
N GLY A 82 9.93 3.09 -0.30
CA GLY A 82 11.30 2.63 0.00
C GLY A 82 12.25 3.80 0.28
N LEU A 83 12.16 4.86 -0.52
CA LEU A 83 12.92 6.10 -0.28
C LEU A 83 12.51 6.77 1.03
N LEU A 84 11.21 6.89 1.30
CA LEU A 84 10.70 7.47 2.54
C LEU A 84 11.18 6.69 3.77
N LYS A 85 11.21 5.36 3.73
CA LYS A 85 11.76 4.54 4.81
C LYS A 85 13.23 4.86 5.08
N GLY A 86 14.03 5.12 4.03
CA GLY A 86 15.41 5.57 4.21
C GLY A 86 15.50 6.93 4.91
N VAL A 87 14.68 7.89 4.50
CA VAL A 87 14.62 9.24 5.11
C VAL A 87 14.19 9.17 6.58
N PHE A 88 13.18 8.35 6.88
CA PHE A 88 12.61 8.17 8.21
C PHE A 88 13.21 6.98 8.97
N SER A 89 14.42 6.54 8.62
CA SER A 89 15.10 5.42 9.30
C SER A 89 15.30 5.66 10.80
N PHE A 90 15.28 6.93 11.25
CA PHE A 90 15.33 7.30 12.66
C PHE A 90 14.02 7.06 13.44
N LEU A 91 12.91 6.79 12.74
CA LEU A 91 11.61 6.43 13.35
C LEU A 91 11.44 4.92 13.50
N GLU A 92 12.42 4.11 13.11
CA GLU A 92 12.42 2.68 13.45
C GLU A 92 12.53 2.56 14.97
N GLU A 93 11.41 2.18 15.59
CA GLU A 93 11.34 1.87 17.01
C GLU A 93 12.39 0.81 17.33
N GLN A 94 13.23 1.06 18.32
CA GLN A 94 14.07 0.00 18.87
C GLN A 94 13.14 -0.99 19.55
N ASP A 95 12.79 -2.06 18.86
CA ASP A 95 12.30 -3.28 19.50
C ASP A 95 13.29 -3.59 20.62
N GLY A 96 12.85 -3.39 21.87
CA GLY A 96 13.65 -3.60 23.04
C GLY A 96 14.05 -5.08 23.13
N ASP A 97 15.26 -5.39 22.65
CA ASP A 97 16.23 -6.31 23.23
C ASP A 97 17.35 -6.62 22.22
N ALA A 98 18.40 -5.79 22.22
CA ALA A 98 19.78 -6.23 22.00
C ALA A 98 20.76 -5.11 22.36
N ALA A 99 21.49 -5.33 23.45
CA ALA A 99 22.62 -4.56 23.95
C ALA A 99 23.37 -3.71 22.90
N THR A 100 23.45 -2.41 23.16
CA THR A 100 24.36 -1.48 22.51
C THR A 100 25.80 -2.02 22.56
N PRO A 101 26.47 -2.35 21.44
CA PRO A 101 27.91 -2.49 21.45
C PRO A 101 28.51 -1.09 21.39
N LEU A 102 29.27 -0.72 22.43
CA LEU A 102 30.07 0.50 22.44
C LEU A 102 30.95 0.60 21.19
N PRO A 103 31.20 1.81 20.64
CA PRO A 103 32.03 1.97 19.46
C PRO A 103 33.46 1.51 19.75
N LYS A 104 34.01 0.65 18.89
CA LYS A 104 35.45 0.37 18.88
C LYS A 104 36.17 1.64 18.43
N ARG A 105 36.84 2.30 19.37
CA ARG A 105 37.85 3.32 19.08
C ARG A 105 38.91 2.70 18.16
N PHE A 106 39.25 3.42 17.09
CA PHE A 106 40.46 3.17 16.30
C PHE A 106 41.70 3.30 17.17
#